data_AF-A0A5N1J0I3-F1
#
_entry.id   AF-A0A5N1J0I3-F1
#
_cell.length_a   1.000
_cell.length_b   1.000
_cell.length_c   1.000
_cell.angle_alpha   90.00
_cell.angle_beta   90.00
_cell.angle_gamma   90.00
#
_symmetry.space_group_name_H-M   'P 1'
#
loop_
_entity.id
_entity.type
_entity.pdbx_description
1 polymer ?
#
loop_
_entity_poly.entity_id
_entity_poly.type
_entity_poly.pdbx_seq_one_letter_code
_entity_poly.pdbx_strand_id
1 'polypeptide(L)'
;MEVRVSFFIKCILIFFACLSICIKGFSQELGGKTKDELLGPWEFTPKLGYVTQSASGLEVGLLYGRGLDIHNSLTYEIPSYGIATGGEILGYNGKVFFMPKLSAEFHSMAYGGRLDFSYFKVNKHQDLYLTPQFGLGITSFLSLLFGYNISLSGKNSDYLSPIKFSIYLNAPKHFSKGGKFWPG
;
A
#
# COMPACT_ATOMS: atom_id res chain seq x y z
N MET A 1 -5.45 -3.53 -28.59
CA MET A 1 -5.98 -2.79 -27.42
C MET A 1 -6.73 -3.72 -26.46
N GLU A 2 -7.53 -4.66 -26.95
CA GLU A 2 -8.33 -5.60 -26.15
C GLU A 2 -7.54 -6.51 -25.20
N VAL A 3 -6.36 -6.99 -25.60
CA VAL A 3 -5.53 -7.89 -24.77
C VAL A 3 -5.11 -7.24 -23.44
N ARG A 4 -4.85 -5.92 -23.44
CA ARG A 4 -4.44 -5.18 -22.23
C ARG A 4 -5.60 -4.95 -21.27
N VAL A 5 -6.81 -4.71 -21.79
CA VAL A 5 -8.04 -4.55 -20.99
C VAL A 5 -8.42 -5.87 -20.31
N SER A 6 -8.31 -7.00 -21.03
CA SER A 6 -8.59 -8.33 -20.46
C SER A 6 -7.62 -8.68 -19.33
N PHE A 7 -6.33 -8.41 -19.48
CA PHE A 7 -5.33 -8.64 -18.44
C PHE A 7 -5.58 -7.77 -17.20
N PHE A 8 -5.90 -6.49 -17.40
CA PHE A 8 -6.22 -5.54 -16.33
C PHE A 8 -7.42 -5.98 -15.48
N ILE A 9 -8.53 -6.34 -16.12
CA ILE A 9 -9.72 -6.83 -15.41
C ILE A 9 -9.38 -8.09 -14.61
N LYS A 10 -8.58 -9.01 -15.17
CA LYS A 10 -8.13 -10.21 -14.46
C LYS A 10 -7.28 -9.87 -13.23
N CYS A 11 -6.33 -8.93 -13.33
CA CYS A 11 -5.52 -8.50 -12.18
C CYS A 11 -6.36 -7.88 -11.06
N ILE A 12 -7.33 -7.03 -11.41
CA ILE A 12 -8.26 -6.43 -10.44
C ILE A 12 -9.11 -7.51 -9.78
N LEU A 13 -9.69 -8.41 -10.56
CA LEU A 13 -10.51 -9.50 -10.04
C LEU A 13 -9.69 -10.44 -9.15
N ILE A 14 -8.46 -10.77 -9.53
CA ILE A 14 -7.54 -11.57 -8.71
C ILE A 14 -7.21 -10.82 -7.41
N PHE A 15 -6.89 -9.53 -7.47
CA PHE A 15 -6.64 -8.73 -6.28
C PHE A 15 -7.83 -8.74 -5.32
N PHE A 16 -9.05 -8.47 -5.82
CA PHE A 16 -10.26 -8.51 -5.00
C PHE A 16 -10.60 -9.92 -4.52
N ALA A 17 -10.33 -10.97 -5.31
CA ALA A 17 -10.48 -12.35 -4.88
C ALA A 17 -9.51 -12.68 -3.74
N CYS A 18 -8.23 -12.36 -3.88
CA CYS A 18 -7.22 -12.52 -2.83
C CYS A 18 -7.59 -11.73 -1.57
N LEU A 19 -8.00 -10.46 -1.72
CA LEU A 19 -8.46 -9.63 -0.61
C LEU A 19 -9.68 -10.26 0.09
N SER A 20 -10.65 -10.76 -0.68
CA SER A 20 -11.84 -11.42 -0.13
C SER A 20 -11.51 -12.72 0.59
N ILE A 21 -10.56 -13.51 0.08
CA ILE A 21 -10.07 -14.75 0.70
C ILE A 21 -9.34 -14.43 1.99
N CYS A 22 -8.50 -13.39 2.02
CA CYS A 22 -7.84 -12.94 3.24
C CYS A 22 -8.87 -12.47 4.29
N ILE A 23 -9.91 -11.75 3.87
CA ILE A 23 -10.99 -11.29 4.77
C ILE A 23 -11.82 -12.46 5.32
N LYS A 24 -12.10 -13.48 4.50
CA LYS A 24 -12.91 -14.66 4.87
C LYS A 24 -12.12 -15.70 5.66
N GLY A 25 -10.85 -15.93 5.34
CA GLY A 25 -9.97 -16.86 6.05
C GLY A 25 -9.72 -16.45 7.51
N PHE A 26 -9.84 -15.15 7.81
CA PHE A 26 -9.70 -14.61 9.15
C PHE A 26 -10.98 -14.71 10.02
N SER A 27 -11.90 -15.63 9.68
CA SER A 27 -13.17 -15.84 10.39
C SER A 27 -13.11 -16.91 11.48
N GLN A 28 -11.93 -17.45 11.81
CA GLN A 28 -11.78 -18.37 12.94
C GLN A 28 -11.50 -17.58 14.23
N GLU A 29 -12.20 -17.94 15.31
CA GLU A 29 -11.92 -17.44 16.66
C GLU A 29 -10.49 -17.83 17.08
N LEU A 30 -9.56 -16.90 16.96
CA LEU A 30 -8.21 -17.05 17.50
C LEU A 30 -8.26 -16.71 19.00
N GLY A 31 -8.29 -17.73 19.84
CA GLY A 31 -8.17 -17.59 21.29
C GLY A 31 -9.39 -16.97 21.98
N GLY A 32 -10.61 -17.20 21.46
CA GLY A 32 -11.87 -16.75 22.08
C GLY A 32 -12.14 -15.24 21.98
N LYS A 33 -11.31 -14.50 21.25
CA LYS A 33 -11.56 -13.10 20.91
C LYS A 33 -12.29 -12.99 19.57
N THR A 34 -13.20 -12.03 19.50
CA THR A 34 -13.90 -11.73 18.24
C THR A 34 -12.94 -11.07 17.24
N LYS A 35 -13.23 -11.20 15.94
CA LYS A 35 -12.47 -10.54 14.87
C LYS A 35 -12.35 -9.02 15.09
N ASP A 36 -13.40 -8.39 15.63
CA ASP A 36 -13.40 -6.96 15.89
C ASP A 36 -12.47 -6.55 17.04
N GLU A 37 -12.36 -7.39 18.07
CA GLU A 37 -11.41 -7.19 19.17
C GLU A 37 -9.96 -7.33 18.72
N LEU A 38 -9.69 -8.28 17.81
CA LEU A 38 -8.34 -8.52 17.28
C LEU A 38 -7.90 -7.40 16.32
N LEU A 39 -8.77 -6.96 15.41
CA LEU A 39 -8.47 -5.90 14.45
C LEU A 39 -8.33 -4.52 15.09
N GLY A 40 -8.88 -4.31 16.28
CA GLY A 40 -8.91 -3.01 16.93
C GLY A 40 -9.77 -1.98 16.17
N PRO A 41 -9.76 -0.71 16.60
CA PRO A 41 -10.55 0.34 15.98
C PRO A 41 -10.00 0.77 14.62
N TRP A 42 -10.80 1.52 13.87
CA TRP A 42 -10.31 2.26 12.71
C TRP A 42 -9.50 3.47 13.16
N GLU A 43 -8.28 3.62 12.63
CA GLU A 43 -7.38 4.69 13.03
C GLU A 43 -6.62 5.29 11.85
N PHE A 44 -6.20 6.55 12.01
CA PHE A 44 -5.27 7.21 11.11
C PHE A 44 -3.84 6.96 11.55
N THR A 45 -2.99 6.53 10.61
CA THR A 45 -1.56 6.29 10.80
C THR A 45 -0.75 7.07 9.78
N PRO A 46 0.26 7.85 10.19
CA PRO A 46 1.21 8.45 9.27
C PRO A 46 1.91 7.39 8.43
N LYS A 47 2.00 7.66 7.14
CA LYS A 47 2.65 6.80 6.17
C LYS A 47 3.79 7.53 5.50
N LEU A 48 4.94 6.88 5.47
CA LEU A 48 6.12 7.29 4.73
C LEU A 48 6.53 6.16 3.79
N GLY A 49 7.09 6.51 2.65
CA GLY A 49 7.63 5.53 1.74
C GLY A 49 8.81 6.04 0.95
N TYR A 50 9.68 5.13 0.57
CA TYR A 50 10.68 5.34 -0.46
C TYR A 50 10.25 4.56 -1.70
N VAL A 51 10.30 5.21 -2.85
CA VAL A 51 9.92 4.60 -4.13
C VAL A 51 11.08 4.69 -5.11
N THR A 52 11.23 3.67 -5.94
CA THR A 52 12.18 3.65 -7.04
C THR A 52 11.52 3.08 -8.29
N GLN A 53 11.74 3.75 -9.40
CA GLN A 53 11.19 3.41 -10.72
C GLN A 53 12.18 3.90 -11.79
N SER A 54 11.82 4.88 -12.63
CA SER A 54 12.81 5.63 -13.44
C SER A 54 13.59 6.67 -12.63
N ALA A 55 13.11 6.94 -11.41
CA ALA A 55 13.63 7.91 -10.47
C ALA A 55 13.38 7.41 -9.05
N SER A 56 14.18 7.94 -8.12
CA SER A 56 13.91 7.82 -6.69
C SER A 56 12.90 8.87 -6.25
N GLY A 57 12.10 8.52 -5.26
CA GLY A 57 11.13 9.43 -4.67
C GLY A 57 10.75 9.08 -3.26
N LEU A 58 9.97 9.97 -2.67
CA LEU A 58 9.41 9.84 -1.34
C LEU A 58 7.88 9.84 -1.44
N GLU A 59 7.24 8.96 -0.71
CA GLU A 59 5.81 9.00 -0.47
C GLU A 59 5.53 9.51 0.93
N VAL A 60 4.55 10.40 1.04
CA VAL A 60 4.01 10.86 2.33
C VAL A 60 2.49 10.79 2.28
N GLY A 61 1.87 10.34 3.38
CA GLY A 61 0.42 10.21 3.43
C GLY A 61 -0.13 9.79 4.78
N LEU A 62 -1.42 9.47 4.78
CA LEU A 62 -2.17 8.97 5.92
C LEU A 62 -2.90 7.69 5.49
N LEU A 63 -2.71 6.63 6.27
CA LEU A 63 -3.46 5.38 6.17
C LEU A 63 -4.61 5.41 7.18
N TYR A 64 -5.85 5.23 6.71
CA TYR A 64 -7.01 4.97 7.53
C TYR A 64 -7.33 3.48 7.46
N GLY A 65 -7.13 2.74 8.56
CA GLY A 65 -7.19 1.28 8.53
C GLY A 65 -7.45 0.65 9.89
N ARG A 66 -7.58 -0.68 9.88
CA ARG A 66 -7.64 -1.56 11.06
C ARG A 66 -6.48 -2.55 11.05
N GLY A 67 -6.21 -3.18 12.19
CA GLY A 67 -5.10 -4.11 12.36
C GLY A 67 -3.73 -3.42 12.36
N LEU A 68 -3.70 -2.12 12.68
CA LEU A 68 -2.48 -1.29 12.63
C LEU A 68 -1.66 -1.39 13.93
N ASP A 69 -2.12 -2.14 14.92
CA ASP A 69 -1.38 -2.41 16.15
C ASP A 69 -0.31 -3.49 15.90
N ILE A 70 0.97 -3.10 15.97
CA ILE A 70 2.12 -3.98 15.77
C ILE A 70 2.14 -5.14 16.76
N HIS A 71 1.76 -4.90 18.02
CA HIS A 71 1.80 -5.95 19.04
C HIS A 71 0.84 -7.08 18.65
N ASN A 72 -0.39 -6.70 18.29
CA ASN A 72 -1.38 -7.66 17.83
C ASN A 72 -0.98 -8.32 16.50
N SER A 73 -0.41 -7.58 15.55
CA SER A 73 0.05 -8.13 14.28
C SER A 73 1.21 -9.12 14.42
N LEU A 74 2.15 -8.90 15.36
CA LEU A 74 3.27 -9.82 15.61
C LEU A 74 2.85 -11.05 16.41
N THR A 75 1.97 -10.89 17.40
CA THR A 75 1.60 -11.98 18.32
C THR A 75 0.52 -12.89 17.75
N TYR A 76 -0.43 -12.35 16.98
CA TYR A 76 -1.60 -13.07 16.50
C TYR A 76 -1.69 -13.14 14.98
N GLU A 77 -0.63 -12.72 14.26
CA GLU A 77 -0.57 -12.69 12.80
C GLU A 77 -1.77 -11.94 12.15
N ILE A 78 -2.27 -10.92 12.84
CA ILE A 78 -3.48 -10.21 12.42
C ILE A 78 -3.16 -9.33 11.20
N PRO A 79 -3.86 -9.52 10.07
CA PRO A 79 -3.69 -8.68 8.91
C PRO A 79 -4.28 -7.30 9.16
N SER A 80 -3.59 -6.30 8.63
CA SER A 80 -4.07 -4.94 8.53
C SER A 80 -4.66 -4.68 7.16
N TYR A 81 -5.63 -3.79 7.09
CA TYR A 81 -6.15 -3.28 5.83
C TYR A 81 -6.70 -1.88 6.00
N GLY A 82 -6.71 -1.11 4.90
CA GLY A 82 -7.19 0.26 4.94
C GLY A 82 -7.12 0.97 3.61
N ILE A 83 -7.47 2.25 3.65
CA ILE A 83 -7.38 3.18 2.53
C ILE A 83 -6.36 4.24 2.91
N ALA A 84 -5.37 4.48 2.05
CA ALA A 84 -4.40 5.55 2.22
C ALA A 84 -4.62 6.68 1.22
N THR A 85 -4.35 7.90 1.67
CA THR A 85 -4.30 9.09 0.82
C THR A 85 -2.99 9.83 1.05
N GLY A 86 -2.44 10.43 0.01
CA GLY A 86 -1.17 11.14 0.10
C GLY A 86 -0.64 11.55 -1.26
N GLY A 87 0.68 11.59 -1.38
CA GLY A 87 1.32 11.86 -2.64
C GLY A 87 2.77 11.37 -2.69
N GLU A 88 3.24 11.24 -3.91
CA GLU A 88 4.59 10.79 -4.23
C GLU A 88 5.38 11.92 -4.87
N ILE A 89 6.54 12.21 -4.31
CA ILE A 89 7.47 13.24 -4.75
C ILE A 89 8.61 12.53 -5.48
N LEU A 90 8.77 12.80 -6.77
CA LEU A 90 9.75 12.15 -7.64
C LEU A 90 10.77 13.15 -8.15
N GLY A 91 12.05 12.81 -8.09
CA GLY A 91 13.14 13.60 -8.68
C GLY A 91 13.68 12.96 -9.95
N TYR A 92 13.48 13.58 -11.12
CA TYR A 92 13.99 13.07 -12.40
C TYR A 92 14.60 14.21 -13.25
N ASN A 93 15.85 14.03 -13.70
CA ASN A 93 16.61 15.01 -14.49
C ASN A 93 16.57 16.44 -13.92
N GLY A 94 16.78 16.58 -12.62
CA GLY A 94 16.81 17.88 -11.92
C GLY A 94 15.43 18.52 -11.72
N LYS A 95 14.33 17.83 -12.06
CA LYS A 95 12.96 18.29 -11.84
C LYS A 95 12.31 17.48 -10.72
N VAL A 96 11.49 18.16 -9.92
CA VAL A 96 10.68 17.55 -8.87
C VAL A 96 9.23 17.51 -9.31
N PHE A 97 8.60 16.35 -9.19
CA PHE A 97 7.21 16.12 -9.54
C PHE A 97 6.44 15.66 -8.32
N PHE A 98 5.20 16.13 -8.18
CA PHE A 98 4.28 15.67 -7.16
C PHE A 98 3.12 14.91 -7.81
N MET A 99 2.85 13.72 -7.29
CA MET A 99 1.84 12.80 -7.82
C MET A 99 0.86 12.44 -6.70
N PRO A 100 -0.31 13.11 -6.60
CA PRO A 100 -1.31 12.75 -5.60
C PRO A 100 -1.79 11.32 -5.82
N LYS A 101 -2.11 10.65 -4.71
CA LYS A 101 -2.36 9.22 -4.68
C LYS A 101 -3.46 8.85 -3.68
N LEU A 102 -4.27 7.88 -4.09
CA LEU A 102 -5.22 7.15 -3.27
C LEU A 102 -4.91 5.66 -3.40
N SER A 103 -4.96 4.92 -2.29
CA SER A 103 -4.56 3.51 -2.28
C SER A 103 -5.45 2.67 -1.41
N ALA A 104 -5.69 1.44 -1.84
CA ALA A 104 -6.23 0.38 -0.98
C ALA A 104 -5.08 -0.55 -0.58
N GLU A 105 -4.98 -0.87 0.70
CA GLU A 105 -3.85 -1.60 1.27
C GLU A 105 -4.29 -2.78 2.11
N PHE A 106 -3.50 -3.84 2.05
CA PHE A 106 -3.59 -5.01 2.89
C PHE A 106 -2.18 -5.44 3.26
N HIS A 107 -1.91 -5.66 4.54
CA HIS A 107 -0.61 -6.17 5.00
C HIS A 107 -0.82 -7.30 5.99
N SER A 108 -0.17 -8.42 5.77
CA SER A 108 -0.07 -9.57 6.68
C SER A 108 1.37 -9.65 7.23
N MET A 109 1.64 -10.61 8.11
CA MET A 109 2.96 -10.77 8.73
C MET A 109 4.07 -10.97 7.70
N ALA A 110 3.81 -11.75 6.64
CA ALA A 110 4.82 -12.14 5.64
C ALA A 110 4.60 -11.53 4.25
N TYR A 111 3.38 -11.09 3.92
CA TYR A 111 3.06 -10.56 2.60
C TYR A 111 2.16 -9.34 2.67
N GLY A 112 2.29 -8.46 1.68
CA GLY A 112 1.51 -7.25 1.58
C GLY A 112 1.07 -7.00 0.14
N GLY A 113 -0.05 -6.31 0.01
CA GLY A 113 -0.65 -5.93 -1.25
C GLY A 113 -1.16 -4.50 -1.18
N ARG A 114 -1.00 -3.78 -2.29
CA ARG A 114 -1.46 -2.41 -2.41
C ARG A 114 -1.95 -2.16 -3.83
N LEU A 115 -3.03 -1.41 -3.96
CA LEU A 115 -3.52 -0.93 -5.24
C LEU A 115 -3.53 0.59 -5.23
N ASP A 116 -2.67 1.21 -6.04
CA ASP A 116 -2.57 2.67 -6.14
C ASP A 116 -3.36 3.20 -7.31
N PHE A 117 -4.06 4.29 -7.07
CA PHE A 117 -4.57 5.21 -8.07
C PHE A 117 -3.81 6.52 -7.91
N SER A 118 -3.06 6.91 -8.94
CA SER A 118 -2.24 8.11 -8.90
C SER A 118 -2.44 8.98 -10.12
N TYR A 119 -2.39 10.30 -9.94
CA TYR A 119 -2.53 11.27 -11.02
C TYR A 119 -1.21 11.97 -11.26
N PHE A 120 -0.64 11.76 -12.44
CA PHE A 120 0.60 12.36 -12.86
C PHE A 120 0.34 13.54 -13.80
N LYS A 121 0.99 14.68 -13.54
CA LYS A 121 0.90 15.85 -14.41
C LYS A 121 2.24 16.56 -14.51
N VAL A 122 2.77 16.66 -15.72
CA VAL A 122 3.99 17.40 -16.06
C VAL A 122 3.78 18.16 -17.35
N ASN A 123 3.82 19.50 -17.28
CA ASN A 123 3.56 20.38 -18.42
C ASN A 123 2.21 20.04 -19.08
N LYS A 124 2.24 19.63 -20.36
CA LYS A 124 1.06 19.22 -21.15
C LYS A 124 0.75 17.71 -21.03
N HIS A 125 1.61 16.94 -20.37
CA HIS A 125 1.40 15.51 -20.18
C HIS A 125 0.64 15.30 -18.87
N GLN A 126 -0.50 14.61 -18.96
CA GLN A 126 -1.32 14.23 -17.81
C GLN A 126 -1.80 12.80 -18.01
N ASP A 127 -1.76 12.02 -16.94
CA ASP A 127 -2.21 10.64 -16.99
C ASP A 127 -2.66 10.16 -15.60
N LEU A 128 -3.50 9.13 -15.60
CA LEU A 128 -3.89 8.39 -14.41
C LEU A 128 -3.22 7.03 -14.47
N TYR A 129 -2.62 6.62 -13.35
CA TYR A 129 -1.97 5.33 -13.23
C TYR A 129 -2.69 4.47 -12.20
N LEU A 130 -2.94 3.21 -12.57
CA LEU A 130 -3.24 2.14 -11.64
C LEU A 130 -1.96 1.34 -11.39
N THR A 131 -1.58 1.17 -10.13
CA THR A 131 -0.36 0.43 -9.78
C THR A 131 -0.68 -0.66 -8.76
N PRO A 132 -1.02 -1.88 -9.21
CA PRO A 132 -1.02 -3.04 -8.33
C PRO A 132 0.41 -3.32 -7.86
N GLN A 133 0.57 -3.52 -6.56
CA GLN A 133 1.81 -3.86 -5.89
C GLN A 133 1.59 -5.05 -4.97
N PHE A 134 2.56 -5.96 -4.95
CA PHE A 134 2.60 -7.11 -4.06
C PHE A 134 4.03 -7.34 -3.60
N GLY A 135 4.21 -7.87 -2.40
CA GLY A 135 5.53 -8.22 -1.92
C GLY A 135 5.51 -8.68 -0.48
N LEU A 136 6.63 -8.43 0.20
CA LEU A 136 6.87 -8.90 1.55
C LEU A 136 6.54 -7.78 2.54
N GLY A 137 5.84 -8.15 3.60
CA GLY A 137 5.63 -7.30 4.77
C GLY A 137 6.44 -7.83 5.94
N ILE A 138 6.84 -6.94 6.84
CA ILE A 138 7.05 -7.27 8.25
C ILE A 138 5.88 -6.61 8.96
N THR A 139 4.78 -7.35 9.09
CA THR A 139 3.50 -6.84 9.64
C THR A 139 2.95 -5.63 8.87
N SER A 140 2.17 -4.79 9.54
CA SER A 140 1.67 -3.51 9.01
C SER A 140 2.70 -2.39 9.06
N PHE A 141 3.85 -2.58 9.72
CA PHE A 141 4.87 -1.56 9.94
C PHE A 141 5.74 -1.29 8.72
N LEU A 142 6.38 -2.33 8.17
CA LEU A 142 7.34 -2.21 7.07
C LEU A 142 6.91 -3.10 5.91
N SER A 143 6.80 -2.55 4.70
CA SER A 143 6.43 -3.33 3.51
C SER A 143 7.38 -3.06 2.34
N LEU A 144 7.89 -4.13 1.73
CA LEU A 144 8.71 -4.15 0.51
C LEU A 144 7.83 -4.65 -0.63
N LEU A 145 7.37 -3.74 -1.48
CA LEU A 145 6.39 -4.05 -2.52
C LEU A 145 6.98 -3.82 -3.92
N PHE A 146 6.73 -4.78 -4.81
CA PHE A 146 6.99 -4.65 -6.24
C PHE A 146 5.65 -4.46 -6.96
N GLY A 147 5.60 -3.58 -7.94
CA GLY A 147 4.39 -3.39 -8.74
C GLY A 147 4.65 -2.86 -10.13
N TYR A 148 3.53 -2.65 -10.81
CA TYR A 148 3.53 -2.32 -12.23
C TYR A 148 2.62 -1.12 -12.51
N ASN A 149 3.19 -0.01 -13.00
CA ASN A 149 2.44 1.20 -13.34
C ASN A 149 1.67 0.99 -14.66
N ILE A 150 0.34 0.95 -14.56
CA ILE A 150 -0.56 0.81 -15.73
C ILE A 150 -1.16 2.18 -16.04
N SER A 151 -0.72 2.77 -17.15
CA SER A 151 -1.34 3.99 -17.71
C SER A 151 -2.78 3.71 -18.13
N LEU A 152 -3.72 4.51 -17.61
CA LEU A 152 -5.14 4.41 -17.99
C LEU A 152 -5.43 5.18 -19.28
N SER A 153 -4.64 6.19 -19.65
CA SER A 153 -4.76 6.84 -20.97
C SER A 153 -4.12 6.03 -22.10
N GLY A 154 -3.34 5.00 -21.78
CA GLY A 154 -2.58 4.20 -22.74
C GLY A 154 -1.33 4.90 -23.28
N LYS A 155 -1.00 6.09 -22.77
CA LYS A 155 0.20 6.84 -23.14
C LYS A 155 1.35 6.43 -22.23
N ASN A 156 2.40 5.88 -22.81
CA ASN A 156 3.64 5.68 -22.07
C ASN A 156 4.28 7.04 -21.77
N SER A 157 4.87 7.14 -20.59
CA SER A 157 5.52 8.33 -20.10
C SER A 157 6.99 8.00 -19.84
N ASP A 158 7.91 8.76 -20.43
CA ASP A 158 9.35 8.54 -20.21
C ASP A 158 9.78 8.82 -18.75
N TYR A 159 8.91 9.54 -18.01
CA TYR A 159 9.14 9.91 -16.61
C TYR A 159 8.88 8.78 -15.61
N LEU A 160 8.07 7.78 -15.99
CA LEU A 160 7.59 6.73 -15.10
C LEU A 160 7.86 5.35 -15.70
N SER A 161 8.75 4.59 -15.08
CA SER A 161 9.01 3.20 -15.45
C SER A 161 7.73 2.39 -15.26
N PRO A 162 7.44 1.41 -16.14
CA PRO A 162 6.39 0.44 -15.90
C PRO A 162 6.62 -0.36 -14.61
N ILE A 163 7.87 -0.56 -14.18
CA ILE A 163 8.21 -1.31 -12.97
C ILE A 163 8.47 -0.34 -11.83
N LYS A 164 7.87 -0.63 -10.68
CA LYS A 164 8.01 0.13 -9.44
C LYS A 164 8.41 -0.78 -8.29
N PHE A 165 9.39 -0.33 -7.52
CA PHE A 165 9.71 -0.91 -6.22
C PHE A 165 9.48 0.14 -5.13
N SER A 166 8.92 -0.29 -4.01
CA SER A 166 8.54 0.60 -2.94
C SER A 166 8.86 -0.02 -1.58
N ILE A 167 9.34 0.81 -0.67
CA ILE A 167 9.54 0.50 0.74
C ILE A 167 8.60 1.42 1.53
N TYR A 168 7.70 0.86 2.33
CA TYR A 168 6.74 1.63 3.12
C TYR A 168 6.96 1.44 4.60
N LEU A 169 6.84 2.54 5.34
CA LEU A 169 6.80 2.59 6.79
C LEU A 169 5.46 3.20 7.20
N ASN A 170 4.58 2.41 7.80
CA ASN A 170 3.43 2.93 8.53
C ASN A 170 3.87 3.10 9.98
N ALA A 171 3.71 4.30 10.53
CA ALA A 171 4.18 4.62 11.88
C ALA A 171 3.00 4.56 12.88
N PRO A 172 2.67 3.38 13.46
CA PRO A 172 1.51 3.26 14.30
C PRO A 172 1.64 4.09 15.57
N LYS A 173 0.47 4.46 16.10
CA LYS A 173 0.26 5.41 17.20
C LYS A 173 1.08 5.11 18.46
N HIS A 174 1.47 3.86 18.71
CA HIS A 174 2.30 3.51 19.86
C HIS A 174 3.73 4.08 19.80
N PHE A 175 4.26 4.41 18.61
CA PHE A 175 5.54 5.10 18.47
C PHE A 175 5.47 6.58 18.88
N SER A 176 4.31 7.25 18.76
CA SER A 176 4.19 8.68 19.06
C SER A 176 4.08 9.00 20.56
N LYS A 177 3.82 7.99 21.41
CA LYS A 177 3.71 8.15 22.87
C LYS A 177 4.99 7.83 23.65
N GLY A 178 6.14 7.65 22.98
CA GLY A 178 7.40 7.30 23.67
C GLY A 178 7.35 5.96 24.42
N GLY A 179 6.46 5.06 24.01
CA GLY A 179 6.17 3.81 24.69
C GLY A 179 7.30 2.79 24.52
N LYS A 180 7.76 2.24 25.65
CA LYS A 180 8.80 1.20 25.75
C LYS A 180 8.49 0.04 24.80
N PHE A 181 9.36 -0.14 23.82
CA PHE A 181 9.45 -1.29 22.93
C PHE A 181 10.08 -2.48 23.67
N TRP A 182 9.46 -3.01 24.72
CA TRP A 182 9.95 -4.22 25.36
C TRP A 182 8.79 -5.14 25.74
N PRO A 183 8.77 -6.38 25.22
CA PRO A 183 7.91 -7.42 25.77
C PRO A 183 8.44 -7.77 27.16
N GLY A 184 7.58 -7.62 28.17
CA GLY A 184 7.71 -8.31 29.45
C GLY A 184 6.92 -9.61 29.39
#